data_AF-A0AAD2CE68-F1
#
_entry.id   AF-A0AAD2CE68-F1
#
_cell.length_a   1.000
_cell.length_b   1.000
_cell.length_c   1.000
_cell.angle_alpha   90.00
_cell.angle_beta   90.00
_cell.angle_gamma   90.00
#
_symmetry.space_group_name_H-M   'P 1'
#
loop_
_entity.id
_entity.type
_entity.pdbx_description
1 polymer ?
#
loop_
_entity_poly.entity_id
_entity_poly.type
_entity_poly.pdbx_seq_one_letter_code
_entity_poly.pdbx_strand_id
1 'polypeptide(L)'
;MSSSEQSPLLLPTNKQYNTVGLNQISSSTDEETSERKAMVATWTMAAIIVVIMTFAMTESSSAHKRSAQHAAKVDQVKTVYSHRSPQDAANAKLFRDEELKRASVDSFIEAFAKETTQSFSTHLYRGSREKLRRLLYLNTTSAYHDLVTDRKSSALDFYQYVQGGWDAQINQGYCPVAAAAAVLNSLRGHIELPQDPLYIPYPWATQFQLLHDTCVKETVLDVEDPRVVWVGLPLEMAAGILECHLSPQGYTVEIYHIDPAKIDKYTTKKLIRDAVLDPKARVMINYDRGNIGQGDPEHGHFSPIGAYNYKKDAFLIMDVAKYKFPPVWVPSANLYYGVSTIDNCAGFEYPQDARVTEELEAENPPNFTRWYEALQCEPKYRGVIIVKPRK
;
A
#
# COMPACT_ATOMS: atom_id res chain seq x y z
N MET A 1 18.60 -12.12 50.62
CA MET A 1 19.91 -11.53 50.99
C MET A 1 20.64 -11.30 49.66
N SER A 2 20.86 -10.11 49.10
CA SER A 2 21.01 -8.75 49.64
C SER A 2 20.69 -7.72 48.53
N SER A 3 19.88 -6.70 48.85
CA SER A 3 19.83 -5.29 48.38
C SER A 3 20.00 -4.95 46.88
N SER A 4 19.02 -4.40 46.13
CA SER A 4 18.48 -3.02 46.13
C SER A 4 19.60 -1.95 46.10
N GLU A 5 19.66 -0.94 45.22
CA GLU A 5 18.64 -0.03 44.68
C GLU A 5 19.09 0.56 43.32
N GLN A 6 18.11 0.87 42.46
CA GLN A 6 18.25 1.78 41.31
C GLN A 6 17.97 3.22 41.76
N SER A 7 18.66 4.20 41.17
CA SER A 7 18.26 5.61 41.18
C SER A 7 18.79 6.36 39.94
N PRO A 8 18.13 7.45 39.52
CA PRO A 8 17.87 7.74 38.09
C PRO A 8 18.78 8.81 37.45
N LEU A 9 18.75 8.85 36.11
CA LEU A 9 19.34 9.89 35.26
C LEU A 9 18.72 11.27 35.52
N LEU A 10 19.57 12.29 35.72
CA LEU A 10 19.24 13.70 35.67
C LEU A 10 20.10 14.40 34.59
N LEU A 11 19.43 15.17 33.73
CA LEU A 11 19.99 15.99 32.65
C LEU A 11 20.80 17.19 33.19
N PRO A 12 21.86 17.65 32.50
CA PRO A 12 22.63 18.81 32.95
C PRO A 12 22.04 20.14 32.45
N THR A 13 21.88 21.10 33.36
CA THR A 13 21.57 22.50 33.05
C THR A 13 22.82 23.40 33.16
N ASN A 14 22.92 24.29 32.16
CA ASN A 14 23.87 25.40 31.97
C ASN A 14 24.49 26.04 33.22
N LYS A 15 25.82 26.26 33.16
CA LYS A 15 26.49 27.37 33.85
C LYS A 15 27.35 28.17 32.88
N GLN A 16 26.92 29.41 32.64
CA GLN A 16 27.75 30.51 32.13
C GLN A 16 28.83 30.86 33.17
N TYR A 17 30.05 31.16 32.72
CA TYR A 17 30.94 32.05 33.47
C TYR A 17 31.63 33.03 32.53
N ASN A 18 31.55 34.29 32.94
CA ASN A 18 32.03 35.49 32.28
C ASN A 18 33.56 35.63 32.30
N THR A 19 34.02 36.37 31.30
CA THR A 19 35.36 36.91 31.05
C THR A 19 35.77 38.00 32.04
N VAL A 20 37.00 37.93 32.55
CA VAL A 20 37.88 39.01 33.05
C VAL A 20 39.31 38.44 32.96
N GLY A 21 40.41 39.07 32.52
CA GLY A 21 40.77 40.38 32.00
C GLY A 21 42.30 40.29 31.75
N LEU A 22 42.79 40.91 30.67
CA LEU A 22 44.21 40.92 30.27
C LEU A 22 45.04 41.92 31.10
N ASN A 23 46.20 41.50 31.64
CA ASN A 23 47.55 42.04 31.32
C ASN A 23 48.58 41.96 32.46
N GLN A 24 49.80 41.58 32.04
CA GLN A 24 51.14 42.10 32.40
C GLN A 24 52.19 41.03 32.72
N ILE A 25 53.37 41.29 32.13
CA ILE A 25 54.46 40.43 31.68
C ILE A 25 55.66 40.48 32.65
N SER A 26 56.49 39.43 32.64
CA SER A 26 57.98 39.38 32.70
C SER A 26 58.49 38.31 33.67
N SER A 27 59.59 37.59 33.48
CA SER A 27 60.55 37.40 32.37
C SER A 27 61.47 36.22 32.73
N SER A 28 62.08 35.61 31.71
CA SER A 28 63.31 34.79 31.71
C SER A 28 63.25 33.34 32.24
N THR A 29 63.05 32.39 31.33
CA THR A 29 63.90 31.19 31.05
C THR A 29 63.24 30.39 29.89
N ASP A 30 63.27 30.95 28.68
CA ASP A 30 62.43 30.52 27.53
C ASP A 30 63.07 29.56 26.52
N GLU A 31 64.33 29.13 26.69
CA GLU A 31 64.96 28.28 25.67
C GLU A 31 64.82 26.77 25.97
N GLU A 32 64.99 26.32 27.21
CA GLU A 32 64.91 24.89 27.56
C GLU A 32 63.45 24.37 27.69
N THR A 33 62.49 25.27 27.90
CA THR A 33 61.06 24.93 27.95
C THR A 33 60.38 24.96 26.58
N SER A 34 60.94 25.68 25.60
CA SER A 34 60.45 25.76 24.22
C SER A 34 60.61 24.43 23.49
N GLU A 35 61.79 23.81 23.56
CA GLU A 35 62.05 22.52 22.88
C GLU A 35 61.25 21.37 23.51
N ARG A 36 61.14 21.32 24.84
CA ARG A 36 60.31 20.31 25.51
C ARG A 36 58.81 20.49 25.23
N LYS A 37 58.31 21.74 25.16
CA LYS A 37 56.90 22.00 24.79
C LYS A 37 56.63 21.71 23.32
N ALA A 38 57.57 22.03 22.42
CA ALA A 38 57.46 21.71 20.99
C ALA A 38 57.51 20.19 20.75
N MET A 39 58.35 19.47 21.49
CA MET A 39 58.42 18.02 21.43
C MET A 39 57.13 17.39 21.99
N VAL A 40 56.65 17.77 23.18
CA VAL A 40 55.38 17.27 23.72
C VAL A 40 54.20 17.60 22.80
N ALA A 41 54.15 18.80 22.22
CA ALA A 41 53.10 19.18 21.26
C ALA A 41 53.13 18.36 19.97
N THR A 42 54.32 18.03 19.44
CA THR A 42 54.46 17.17 18.25
C THR A 42 54.10 15.72 18.56
N TRP A 43 54.48 15.19 19.72
CA TRP A 43 54.05 13.84 20.15
C TRP A 43 52.54 13.77 20.42
N THR A 44 51.94 14.83 20.96
CA THR A 44 50.49 14.89 21.21
C THR A 44 49.71 15.01 19.90
N MET A 45 50.17 15.83 18.96
CA MET A 45 49.59 15.91 17.61
C MET A 45 49.73 14.58 16.85
N ALA A 46 50.88 13.92 16.92
CA ALA A 46 51.09 12.62 16.30
C ALA A 46 50.15 11.55 16.91
N ALA A 47 49.97 11.54 18.24
CA ALA A 47 49.04 10.63 18.90
C ALA A 47 47.59 10.90 18.50
N ILE A 48 47.17 12.17 18.40
CA ILE A 48 45.82 12.55 17.95
C ILE A 48 45.61 12.15 16.48
N ILE A 49 46.60 12.36 15.61
CA ILE A 49 46.53 11.94 14.20
C ILE A 49 46.44 10.41 14.10
N VAL A 50 47.20 9.66 14.90
CA VAL A 50 47.11 8.20 14.93
C VAL A 50 45.74 7.75 15.42
N VAL A 51 45.17 8.37 16.45
CA VAL A 51 43.81 8.04 16.93
C VAL A 51 42.75 8.36 15.88
N ILE A 52 42.83 9.53 15.22
CA ILE A 52 41.91 9.93 14.14
C ILE A 52 42.05 9.00 12.94
N MET A 53 43.27 8.65 12.52
CA MET A 53 43.48 7.69 11.43
C MET A 53 43.01 6.30 11.81
N THR A 54 43.18 5.87 13.07
CA THR A 54 42.67 4.58 13.54
C THR A 54 41.14 4.56 13.55
N PHE A 55 40.49 5.65 14.00
CA PHE A 55 39.03 5.81 13.95
C PHE A 55 38.49 5.88 12.52
N ALA A 56 39.17 6.61 11.63
CA ALA A 56 38.80 6.69 10.23
C ALA A 56 39.01 5.35 9.50
N MET A 57 40.05 4.58 9.86
CA MET A 57 40.29 3.24 9.32
C MET A 57 39.31 2.20 9.88
N THR A 58 38.88 2.29 11.14
CA THR A 58 37.85 1.41 11.69
C THR A 58 36.46 1.76 11.14
N GLU A 59 36.13 3.04 10.97
CA GLU A 59 34.91 3.46 10.29
C GLU A 59 34.91 3.05 8.82
N SER A 60 36.00 3.27 8.09
CA SER A 60 36.17 2.82 6.69
C SER A 60 36.10 1.30 6.57
N SER A 61 36.74 0.54 7.46
CA SER A 61 36.64 -0.93 7.50
C SER A 61 35.22 -1.39 7.83
N SER A 62 34.53 -0.72 8.75
CA SER A 62 33.14 -1.01 9.08
C SER A 62 32.17 -0.64 7.95
N ALA A 63 32.44 0.45 7.22
CA ALA A 63 31.68 0.92 6.07
C ALA A 63 31.92 0.00 4.86
N HIS A 64 33.15 -0.48 4.64
CA HIS A 64 33.46 -1.50 3.64
C HIS A 64 32.87 -2.86 3.99
N LYS A 65 32.85 -3.28 5.27
CA LYS A 65 32.15 -4.49 5.69
C LYS A 65 30.63 -4.37 5.53
N ARG A 66 30.03 -3.22 5.87
CA ARG A 66 28.60 -2.95 5.64
C ARG A 66 28.27 -2.85 4.15
N SER A 67 29.14 -2.24 3.35
CA SER A 67 28.99 -2.15 1.88
C SER A 67 29.16 -3.51 1.21
N ALA A 68 30.06 -4.37 1.69
CA ALA A 68 30.25 -5.73 1.18
C ALA A 68 29.09 -6.65 1.60
N GLN A 69 28.59 -6.52 2.83
CA GLN A 69 27.39 -7.21 3.29
C GLN A 69 26.13 -6.73 2.54
N HIS A 70 26.02 -5.43 2.25
CA HIS A 70 24.94 -4.86 1.45
C HIS A 70 25.04 -5.29 -0.02
N ALA A 71 26.24 -5.30 -0.61
CA ALA A 71 26.47 -5.80 -1.96
C ALA A 71 26.17 -7.30 -2.09
N ALA A 72 26.56 -8.12 -1.10
CA ALA A 72 26.23 -9.55 -1.05
C ALA A 72 24.71 -9.79 -0.88
N LYS A 73 24.01 -8.93 -0.12
CA LYS A 73 22.55 -8.98 0.02
C LYS A 73 21.84 -8.50 -1.25
N VAL A 74 22.36 -7.47 -1.91
CA VAL A 74 21.86 -6.96 -3.20
C VAL A 74 22.10 -7.97 -4.33
N ASP A 75 23.22 -8.70 -4.31
CA ASP A 75 23.45 -9.80 -5.26
C ASP A 75 22.56 -11.00 -4.95
N GLN A 76 22.32 -11.37 -3.67
CA GLN A 76 21.30 -12.36 -3.32
C GLN A 76 19.90 -11.94 -3.78
N VAL A 77 19.55 -10.66 -3.63
CA VAL A 77 18.30 -10.09 -4.14
C VAL A 77 18.29 -10.19 -5.67
N LYS A 78 19.33 -9.75 -6.39
CA LYS A 78 19.41 -9.92 -7.85
C LYS A 78 19.26 -11.38 -8.28
N THR A 79 19.78 -12.35 -7.53
CA THR A 79 19.60 -13.78 -7.84
C THR A 79 18.13 -14.20 -7.68
N VAL A 80 17.44 -13.74 -6.63
CA VAL A 80 15.99 -13.93 -6.43
C VAL A 80 15.16 -13.28 -7.55
N TYR A 81 15.58 -12.11 -8.06
CA TYR A 81 14.94 -11.42 -9.19
C TYR A 81 15.45 -11.84 -10.58
N SER A 82 16.45 -12.72 -10.66
CA SER A 82 17.06 -13.17 -11.94
C SER A 82 16.40 -14.43 -12.51
N HIS A 83 15.59 -15.14 -11.72
CA HIS A 83 14.71 -16.18 -12.22
C HIS A 83 13.40 -15.57 -12.71
N ARG A 84 13.50 -14.77 -13.77
CA ARG A 84 12.34 -14.58 -14.66
C ARG A 84 12.06 -15.94 -15.29
N SER A 85 10.83 -16.42 -15.18
CA SER A 85 10.43 -17.61 -15.89
C SER A 85 10.63 -17.40 -17.40
N PRO A 86 10.86 -18.46 -18.20
CA PRO A 86 10.86 -18.35 -19.64
C PRO A 86 9.58 -17.67 -20.20
N GLN A 87 8.46 -17.74 -19.48
CA GLN A 87 7.21 -17.03 -19.79
C GLN A 87 7.30 -15.50 -19.62
N ASP A 88 8.00 -14.98 -18.62
CA ASP A 88 8.13 -13.52 -18.41
C ASP A 88 9.01 -12.85 -19.48
N ALA A 89 10.02 -13.59 -19.97
CA ALA A 89 10.82 -13.18 -21.11
C ALA A 89 10.05 -13.29 -22.43
N ALA A 90 9.15 -14.28 -22.57
CA ALA A 90 8.28 -14.43 -23.73
C ALA A 90 7.21 -13.32 -23.79
N ASN A 91 6.62 -12.95 -22.65
CA ASN A 91 5.67 -11.84 -22.54
C ASN A 91 6.35 -10.50 -22.85
N ALA A 92 7.55 -10.24 -22.31
CA ALA A 92 8.32 -9.04 -22.61
C ALA A 92 8.81 -8.96 -24.08
N LYS A 93 8.93 -10.10 -24.77
CA LYS A 93 9.25 -10.19 -26.20
C LYS A 93 8.00 -10.01 -27.08
N LEU A 94 6.86 -10.57 -26.68
CA LEU A 94 5.54 -10.34 -27.30
C LEU A 94 5.14 -8.85 -27.27
N PHE A 95 5.33 -8.17 -26.13
CA PHE A 95 5.10 -6.73 -26.01
C PHE A 95 6.01 -5.90 -26.94
N ARG A 96 7.28 -6.32 -27.09
CA ARG A 96 8.28 -5.62 -27.92
C ARG A 96 8.06 -5.85 -29.42
N ASP A 97 7.61 -7.05 -29.80
CA ASP A 97 7.28 -7.40 -31.19
C ASP A 97 5.90 -6.87 -31.62
N GLU A 98 4.97 -6.63 -30.68
CA GLU A 98 3.72 -5.88 -30.93
C GLU A 98 3.93 -4.37 -31.07
N GLU A 99 4.84 -3.76 -30.30
CA GLU A 99 5.21 -2.33 -30.46
C GLU A 99 5.78 -2.04 -31.84
N LEU A 100 6.52 -2.98 -32.44
CA LEU A 100 7.06 -2.86 -33.80
C LEU A 100 6.00 -3.08 -34.90
N LYS A 101 4.86 -3.71 -34.60
CA LYS A 101 3.72 -3.90 -35.53
C LYS A 101 2.65 -2.80 -35.42
N ARG A 102 2.59 -2.06 -34.31
CA ARG A 102 1.68 -0.89 -34.14
C ARG A 102 2.25 0.41 -34.72
N ALA A 103 2.81 0.34 -35.93
CA ALA A 103 3.05 1.53 -36.75
C ALA A 103 1.73 2.00 -37.39
N SER A 104 0.84 2.54 -36.57
CA SER A 104 -0.27 3.43 -36.96
C SER A 104 -0.83 4.02 -35.68
N VAL A 105 -0.08 4.98 -35.13
CA VAL A 105 -0.42 5.76 -33.94
C VAL A 105 -1.79 6.43 -34.09
N ASP A 106 -2.23 6.71 -35.31
CA ASP A 106 -3.51 7.36 -35.61
C ASP A 106 -4.72 6.46 -35.31
N SER A 107 -4.64 5.15 -35.57
CA SER A 107 -5.75 4.22 -35.30
C SER A 107 -5.99 3.98 -33.80
N PHE A 108 -4.92 4.00 -33.01
CA PHE A 108 -5.00 3.83 -31.55
C PHE A 108 -5.50 5.13 -30.89
N ILE A 109 -5.07 6.29 -31.39
CA ILE A 109 -5.59 7.59 -30.94
C ILE A 109 -7.08 7.72 -31.29
N GLU A 110 -7.53 7.28 -32.46
CA GLU A 110 -8.96 7.30 -32.82
C GLU A 110 -9.81 6.33 -32.00
N ALA A 111 -9.31 5.12 -31.71
CA ALA A 111 -10.01 4.14 -30.87
C ALA A 111 -10.09 4.62 -29.41
N PHE A 112 -8.98 5.14 -28.87
CA PHE A 112 -8.93 5.69 -27.52
C PHE A 112 -9.75 6.97 -27.40
N ALA A 113 -9.75 7.83 -28.43
CA ALA A 113 -10.61 9.01 -28.50
C ALA A 113 -12.09 8.63 -28.58
N LYS A 114 -12.46 7.55 -29.29
CA LYS A 114 -13.84 7.02 -29.30
C LYS A 114 -14.27 6.47 -27.94
N GLU A 115 -13.44 5.69 -27.25
CA GLU A 115 -13.75 5.19 -25.90
C GLU A 115 -13.82 6.33 -24.86
N THR A 116 -12.92 7.32 -24.93
CA THR A 116 -12.97 8.48 -24.01
C THR A 116 -14.12 9.43 -24.31
N THR A 117 -14.53 9.64 -25.57
CA THR A 117 -15.73 10.42 -25.89
C THR A 117 -17.02 9.67 -25.59
N GLN A 118 -17.04 8.33 -25.69
CA GLN A 118 -18.21 7.53 -25.31
C GLN A 118 -18.34 7.37 -23.78
N SER A 119 -17.22 7.42 -23.03
CA SER A 119 -17.21 7.46 -21.56
C SER A 119 -17.59 8.84 -20.99
N PHE A 120 -17.35 9.93 -21.73
CA PHE A 120 -17.77 11.28 -21.32
C PHE A 120 -19.15 11.71 -21.84
N SER A 121 -19.73 10.99 -22.79
CA SER A 121 -21.08 11.24 -23.29
C SER A 121 -22.09 10.41 -22.50
N THR A 122 -22.86 11.10 -21.67
CA THR A 122 -24.11 10.67 -21.05
C THR A 122 -24.93 9.74 -21.96
N HIS A 123 -24.83 8.43 -21.78
CA HIS A 123 -25.88 7.51 -22.22
C HIS A 123 -26.94 7.39 -21.12
N LEU A 124 -28.02 8.12 -21.39
CA LEU A 124 -29.34 8.03 -20.78
C LEU A 124 -29.84 6.57 -20.77
N TYR A 125 -29.46 5.80 -19.74
CA TYR A 125 -30.15 4.56 -19.41
C TYR A 125 -31.40 4.89 -18.59
N ARG A 126 -32.44 5.22 -19.35
CA ARG A 126 -33.75 5.69 -18.90
C ARG A 126 -34.67 4.48 -18.74
N GLY A 127 -34.81 3.97 -17.52
CA GLY A 127 -35.75 2.86 -17.29
C GLY A 127 -36.02 2.49 -15.84
N SER A 128 -35.00 2.37 -14.96
CA SER A 128 -35.24 1.81 -13.62
C SER A 128 -34.27 2.22 -12.49
N ARG A 129 -33.44 3.26 -12.65
CA ARG A 129 -32.53 3.78 -11.59
C ARG A 129 -32.65 5.28 -11.36
N GLU A 130 -33.87 5.77 -11.17
CA GLU A 130 -34.18 7.21 -11.08
C GLU A 130 -33.66 7.94 -9.81
N LYS A 131 -32.63 7.45 -9.12
CA LYS A 131 -32.09 8.13 -7.93
C LYS A 131 -30.64 7.83 -7.53
N LEU A 132 -29.80 7.35 -8.44
CA LEU A 132 -28.35 7.38 -8.16
C LEU A 132 -27.90 8.85 -8.21
N ARG A 133 -27.56 9.42 -7.05
CA ARG A 133 -26.96 10.76 -6.98
C ARG A 133 -25.65 10.74 -7.77
N ARG A 134 -25.35 11.84 -8.47
CA ARG A 134 -24.16 11.97 -9.32
C ARG A 134 -22.89 11.80 -8.49
N LEU A 135 -21.95 11.01 -9.01
CA LEU A 135 -20.61 10.85 -8.45
C LEU A 135 -19.83 12.17 -8.48
N LEU A 136 -19.07 12.45 -7.43
CA LEU A 136 -18.23 13.64 -7.33
C LEU A 136 -16.76 13.24 -7.20
N TYR A 137 -16.02 13.35 -8.29
CA TYR A 137 -14.61 12.96 -8.34
C TYR A 137 -13.69 13.99 -7.69
N LEU A 138 -12.64 13.50 -7.02
CA LEU A 138 -11.58 14.26 -6.36
C LEU A 138 -10.55 14.84 -7.36
N ASN A 139 -11.06 15.37 -8.45
CA ASN A 139 -10.35 16.19 -9.43
C ASN A 139 -11.03 17.56 -9.59
N THR A 140 -11.91 17.92 -8.65
CA THR A 140 -12.64 19.18 -8.61
C THR A 140 -12.46 19.85 -7.25
N THR A 141 -12.40 21.18 -7.21
CA THR A 141 -12.27 21.94 -5.95
C THR A 141 -13.40 21.62 -4.97
N SER A 142 -14.64 21.46 -5.46
CA SER A 142 -15.78 21.08 -4.63
C SER A 142 -15.59 19.73 -3.93
N ALA A 143 -14.97 18.76 -4.59
CA ALA A 143 -14.71 17.45 -3.99
C ALA A 143 -13.66 17.53 -2.87
N TYR A 144 -12.65 18.39 -3.02
CA TYR A 144 -11.68 18.63 -1.96
C TYR A 144 -12.30 19.39 -0.77
N HIS A 145 -13.25 20.28 -1.00
CA HIS A 145 -14.00 20.94 0.09
C HIS A 145 -14.82 19.98 0.95
N ASP A 146 -15.18 18.81 0.41
CA ASP A 146 -15.93 17.79 1.14
C ASP A 146 -15.05 16.91 2.05
N LEU A 147 -13.71 17.06 2.01
CA LEU A 147 -12.76 16.45 2.96
C LEU A 147 -12.79 17.18 4.31
N VAL A 148 -13.80 16.86 5.11
CA VAL A 148 -14.03 17.48 6.42
C VAL A 148 -13.90 16.46 7.54
N THR A 149 -13.34 16.88 8.67
CA THR A 149 -13.27 16.09 9.90
C THR A 149 -14.05 16.83 11.00
N ASP A 150 -15.08 16.18 11.53
CA ASP A 150 -15.89 16.65 12.66
C ASP A 150 -16.40 15.45 13.49
N ARG A 151 -17.36 15.63 14.40
CA ARG A 151 -17.87 14.51 15.22
C ARG A 151 -18.62 13.43 14.43
N LYS A 152 -19.09 13.74 13.22
CA LYS A 152 -19.91 12.87 12.37
C LYS A 152 -19.25 12.54 11.03
N SER A 153 -18.20 13.26 10.66
CA SER A 153 -17.44 13.15 9.41
C SER A 153 -15.96 12.91 9.70
N SER A 154 -15.26 12.16 8.86
CA SER A 154 -13.81 11.98 8.98
C SER A 154 -13.18 11.96 7.61
N ALA A 155 -12.07 12.67 7.46
CA ALA A 155 -11.15 12.56 6.34
C ALA A 155 -9.76 12.07 6.81
N LEU A 156 -9.65 11.54 8.03
CA LEU A 156 -8.36 11.14 8.59
C LEU A 156 -7.69 10.05 7.74
N ASP A 157 -8.46 9.03 7.34
CA ASP A 157 -7.93 7.91 6.55
C ASP A 157 -7.42 8.38 5.18
N PHE A 158 -8.08 9.34 4.54
CA PHE A 158 -7.61 9.97 3.31
C PHE A 158 -6.20 10.52 3.46
N TYR A 159 -5.93 11.27 4.53
CA TYR A 159 -4.59 11.80 4.79
C TYR A 159 -3.58 10.68 5.07
N GLN A 160 -3.99 9.62 5.77
CA GLN A 160 -3.14 8.47 6.05
C GLN A 160 -2.82 7.66 4.78
N TYR A 161 -3.75 7.52 3.84
CA TYR A 161 -3.49 6.89 2.54
C TYR A 161 -2.54 7.73 1.69
N VAL A 162 -2.79 9.05 1.61
CA VAL A 162 -1.97 9.96 0.78
C VAL A 162 -0.54 10.06 1.30
N GLN A 163 -0.33 10.02 2.62
CA GLN A 163 1.02 10.07 3.22
C GLN A 163 1.67 8.70 3.36
N GLY A 164 0.88 7.68 3.69
CA GLY A 164 1.35 6.35 4.06
C GLY A 164 1.67 5.45 2.89
N GLY A 165 1.01 5.65 1.75
CA GLY A 165 1.17 4.84 0.53
C GLY A 165 -0.18 4.40 -0.01
N TRP A 166 -0.52 4.84 -1.22
CA TRP A 166 -1.71 4.45 -1.97
C TRP A 166 -1.31 4.46 -3.43
N ASP A 167 -0.93 3.30 -3.98
CA ASP A 167 -0.37 3.19 -5.33
C ASP A 167 -1.42 2.73 -6.35
N ALA A 168 -1.10 2.86 -7.63
CA ALA A 168 -1.94 2.27 -8.68
C ALA A 168 -1.80 0.74 -8.68
N GLN A 169 -2.89 0.02 -8.92
CA GLN A 169 -2.82 -1.43 -9.11
C GLN A 169 -1.88 -1.80 -10.27
N ILE A 170 -1.02 -2.80 -10.08
CA ILE A 170 0.01 -3.15 -11.06
C ILE A 170 -0.55 -3.82 -12.33
N ASN A 171 -1.76 -4.40 -12.26
CA ASN A 171 -2.52 -4.92 -13.39
C ASN A 171 -4.03 -4.87 -13.08
N GLN A 172 -4.89 -5.27 -14.02
CA GLN A 172 -6.35 -5.18 -13.86
C GLN A 172 -6.95 -6.20 -12.86
N GLY A 173 -6.27 -7.33 -12.59
CA GLY A 173 -6.71 -8.32 -11.60
C GLY A 173 -6.32 -8.01 -10.15
N TYR A 174 -5.35 -7.12 -9.94
CA TYR A 174 -4.71 -6.92 -8.62
C TYR A 174 -5.21 -5.70 -7.84
N CYS A 175 -6.41 -5.18 -8.16
CA CYS A 175 -7.05 -4.19 -7.30
C CYS A 175 -7.16 -4.61 -5.81
N PRO A 176 -7.46 -5.88 -5.42
CA PRO A 176 -7.45 -6.29 -4.02
C PRO A 176 -6.06 -6.17 -3.36
N VAL A 177 -4.99 -6.51 -4.09
CA VAL A 177 -3.60 -6.43 -3.60
C VAL A 177 -3.18 -4.97 -3.40
N ALA A 178 -3.50 -4.11 -4.36
CA ALA A 178 -3.24 -2.67 -4.28
C ALA A 178 -3.98 -2.02 -3.11
N ALA A 179 -5.25 -2.40 -2.92
CA ALA A 179 -6.06 -1.94 -1.81
C ALA A 179 -5.51 -2.44 -0.45
N ALA A 180 -5.09 -3.70 -0.37
CA ALA A 180 -4.47 -4.26 0.84
C ALA A 180 -3.16 -3.54 1.19
N ALA A 181 -2.27 -3.30 0.22
CA ALA A 181 -1.05 -2.52 0.42
C ALA A 181 -1.36 -1.12 0.94
N ALA A 182 -2.36 -0.44 0.37
CA ALA A 182 -2.80 0.87 0.83
C ALA A 182 -3.31 0.84 2.29
N VAL A 183 -4.13 -0.16 2.65
CA VAL A 183 -4.61 -0.37 4.02
C VAL A 183 -3.45 -0.54 4.99
N LEU A 184 -2.52 -1.45 4.72
CA LEU A 184 -1.35 -1.71 5.58
C LEU A 184 -0.53 -0.44 5.77
N ASN A 185 -0.17 0.22 4.67
CA ASN A 185 0.62 1.45 4.67
C ASN A 185 -0.06 2.60 5.43
N SER A 186 -1.39 2.71 5.39
CA SER A 186 -2.15 3.71 6.15
C SER A 186 -2.20 3.45 7.67
N LEU A 187 -1.76 2.28 8.11
CA LEU A 187 -1.62 1.90 9.52
C LEU A 187 -0.19 2.10 10.04
N ARG A 188 0.67 2.80 9.28
CA ARG A 188 2.02 3.16 9.70
C ARG A 188 2.02 3.80 11.10
N GLY A 189 2.87 3.30 11.99
CA GLY A 189 2.93 3.73 13.39
C GLY A 189 1.97 2.99 14.32
N HIS A 190 1.08 2.15 13.79
CA HIS A 190 0.23 1.25 14.56
C HIS A 190 0.57 -0.23 14.37
N ILE A 191 1.25 -0.56 13.27
CA ILE A 191 1.77 -1.90 12.96
C ILE A 191 3.22 -1.79 12.49
N GLU A 192 3.97 -2.86 12.63
CA GLU A 192 5.19 -3.11 11.87
C GLU A 192 4.80 -3.38 10.42
N LEU A 193 5.22 -2.49 9.52
CA LEU A 193 4.94 -2.64 8.10
C LEU A 193 5.82 -3.74 7.50
N PRO A 194 5.32 -4.45 6.48
CA PRO A 194 6.15 -5.29 5.65
C PRO A 194 7.36 -4.54 5.10
N GLN A 195 8.49 -5.24 4.97
CA GLN A 195 9.72 -4.70 4.42
C GLN A 195 9.93 -5.26 3.02
N ASP A 196 9.64 -4.45 2.01
CA ASP A 196 10.11 -4.75 0.65
C ASP A 196 11.65 -4.67 0.61
N PRO A 197 12.35 -5.72 0.13
CA PRO A 197 13.81 -5.70 -0.04
C PRO A 197 14.34 -4.51 -0.85
N LEU A 198 13.56 -3.98 -1.79
CA LEU A 198 13.93 -2.83 -2.63
C LEU A 198 14.02 -1.52 -1.84
N TYR A 199 13.33 -1.42 -0.70
CA TYR A 199 13.25 -0.20 0.09
C TYR A 199 14.02 -0.25 1.41
N ILE A 200 14.81 -1.30 1.67
CA ILE A 200 15.63 -1.40 2.89
C ILE A 200 16.50 -0.14 3.07
N PRO A 201 16.51 0.49 4.27
CA PRO A 201 15.95 0.03 5.54
C PRO A 201 14.55 0.58 5.88
N TYR A 202 13.82 1.13 4.92
CA TYR A 202 12.53 1.79 5.13
C TYR A 202 11.37 0.81 4.93
N PRO A 203 10.56 0.51 5.96
CA PRO A 203 9.41 -0.38 5.82
C PRO A 203 8.32 0.23 4.94
N TRP A 204 7.83 -0.56 4.00
CA TRP A 204 6.83 -0.17 3.01
C TRP A 204 6.17 -1.42 2.41
N ALA A 205 4.84 -1.53 2.53
CA ALA A 205 4.09 -2.59 1.88
C ALA A 205 3.97 -2.27 0.38
N THR A 206 4.47 -3.16 -0.49
CA THR A 206 4.26 -3.06 -1.93
C THR A 206 3.40 -4.21 -2.41
N GLN A 207 2.70 -4.03 -3.53
CA GLN A 207 1.96 -5.13 -4.15
C GLN A 207 2.88 -6.33 -4.44
N PHE A 208 4.09 -6.08 -4.93
CA PHE A 208 5.04 -7.15 -5.23
C PHE A 208 5.46 -7.92 -3.97
N GLN A 209 5.84 -7.23 -2.90
CA GLN A 209 6.25 -7.89 -1.66
C GLN A 209 5.10 -8.67 -1.03
N LEU A 210 3.87 -8.13 -1.01
CA LEU A 210 2.71 -8.83 -0.45
C LEU A 210 2.43 -10.14 -1.19
N LEU A 211 2.55 -10.13 -2.52
CA LEU A 211 2.35 -11.29 -3.37
C LEU A 211 3.39 -12.41 -3.18
N HIS A 212 4.58 -12.06 -2.69
CA HIS A 212 5.68 -13.01 -2.43
C HIS A 212 5.87 -13.26 -0.93
N ASP A 213 4.98 -12.76 -0.08
CA ASP A 213 5.00 -13.06 1.34
C ASP A 213 4.68 -14.55 1.56
N THR A 214 5.43 -15.20 2.46
CA THR A 214 5.28 -16.65 2.69
C THR A 214 3.87 -17.02 3.14
N CYS A 215 3.26 -16.25 4.03
CA CYS A 215 1.89 -16.53 4.47
C CYS A 215 0.90 -16.36 3.31
N VAL A 216 1.05 -15.30 2.50
CA VAL A 216 0.17 -15.05 1.34
C VAL A 216 0.31 -16.17 0.30
N LYS A 217 1.54 -16.54 -0.06
CA LYS A 217 1.83 -17.63 -1.02
C LYS A 217 1.25 -18.98 -0.58
N GLU A 218 1.36 -19.29 0.71
CA GLU A 218 0.94 -20.60 1.23
C GLU A 218 -0.57 -20.70 1.51
N THR A 219 -1.23 -19.58 1.85
CA THR A 219 -2.61 -19.61 2.37
C THR A 219 -3.64 -18.85 1.54
N VAL A 220 -3.20 -17.94 0.67
CA VAL A 220 -4.10 -17.05 -0.07
C VAL A 220 -4.02 -17.26 -1.57
N LEU A 221 -2.83 -17.12 -2.15
CA LEU A 221 -2.60 -17.23 -3.59
C LEU A 221 -1.10 -17.39 -3.85
N ASP A 222 -0.74 -18.21 -4.83
CA ASP A 222 0.60 -18.19 -5.42
C ASP A 222 0.56 -17.38 -6.72
N VAL A 223 1.44 -16.40 -6.89
CA VAL A 223 1.49 -15.60 -8.13
C VAL A 223 2.03 -16.35 -9.32
N GLU A 224 2.73 -17.46 -9.08
CA GLU A 224 3.12 -18.39 -10.12
C GLU A 224 1.90 -19.17 -10.65
N ASP A 225 0.75 -19.04 -9.98
CA ASP A 225 -0.52 -19.63 -10.39
C ASP A 225 -1.30 -18.72 -11.37
N PRO A 226 -1.54 -19.21 -12.59
CA PRO A 226 -2.22 -18.44 -13.64
C PRO A 226 -3.70 -18.14 -13.34
N ARG A 227 -4.32 -18.80 -12.34
CA ARG A 227 -5.71 -18.55 -11.91
C ARG A 227 -5.98 -17.10 -11.54
N VAL A 228 -5.01 -16.46 -10.90
CA VAL A 228 -5.21 -15.19 -10.19
C VAL A 228 -5.30 -13.99 -11.15
N VAL A 229 -4.64 -14.07 -12.31
CA VAL A 229 -4.51 -12.92 -13.22
C VAL A 229 -5.84 -12.57 -13.88
N TRP A 230 -6.68 -13.56 -14.17
CA TRP A 230 -7.87 -13.38 -15.01
C TRP A 230 -9.14 -13.10 -14.23
N VAL A 231 -9.39 -13.80 -13.12
CA VAL A 231 -10.63 -13.62 -12.33
C VAL A 231 -10.48 -12.64 -11.17
N GLY A 232 -9.25 -12.18 -10.88
CA GLY A 232 -8.95 -11.35 -9.71
C GLY A 232 -8.95 -12.18 -8.41
N LEU A 233 -9.14 -11.51 -7.27
CA LEU A 233 -9.27 -12.19 -5.97
C LEU A 233 -10.64 -11.94 -5.34
N PRO A 234 -11.27 -12.98 -4.76
CA PRO A 234 -12.49 -12.85 -3.99
C PRO A 234 -12.28 -12.10 -2.66
N LEU A 235 -13.38 -11.73 -2.01
CA LEU A 235 -13.38 -10.94 -0.78
C LEU A 235 -12.57 -11.63 0.34
N GLU A 236 -12.71 -12.94 0.46
CA GLU A 236 -12.02 -13.79 1.44
C GLU A 236 -10.51 -13.81 1.21
N MET A 237 -10.06 -13.95 -0.04
CA MET A 237 -8.62 -13.89 -0.35
C MET A 237 -8.03 -12.50 -0.08
N ALA A 238 -8.76 -11.44 -0.44
CA ALA A 238 -8.33 -10.08 -0.14
C ALA A 238 -8.21 -9.83 1.38
N ALA A 239 -9.10 -10.42 2.18
CA ALA A 239 -8.99 -10.42 3.64
C ALA A 239 -7.80 -11.25 4.12
N GLY A 240 -7.54 -12.42 3.52
CA GLY A 240 -6.39 -13.27 3.83
C GLY A 240 -5.04 -12.54 3.68
N ILE A 241 -4.88 -11.71 2.63
CA ILE A 241 -3.69 -10.85 2.49
C ILE A 241 -3.52 -9.94 3.71
N LEU A 242 -4.60 -9.31 4.16
CA LEU A 242 -4.58 -8.44 5.33
C LEU A 242 -4.32 -9.24 6.61
N GLU A 243 -4.92 -10.42 6.77
CA GLU A 243 -4.76 -11.28 7.95
C GLU A 243 -3.31 -11.72 8.16
N CYS A 244 -2.62 -12.12 7.10
CA CYS A 244 -1.21 -12.51 7.15
C CYS A 244 -0.32 -11.44 7.80
N HIS A 245 -0.65 -10.15 7.61
CA HIS A 245 0.13 -9.04 8.13
C HIS A 245 -0.43 -8.43 9.42
N LEU A 246 -1.73 -8.52 9.66
CA LEU A 246 -2.42 -7.82 10.75
C LEU A 246 -2.71 -8.72 11.96
N SER A 247 -3.12 -9.98 11.73
CA SER A 247 -3.51 -10.90 12.80
C SER A 247 -2.38 -11.20 13.79
N PRO A 248 -1.11 -11.41 13.36
CA PRO A 248 0.02 -11.58 14.27
C PRO A 248 0.29 -10.35 15.15
N GLN A 249 -0.15 -9.17 14.71
CA GLN A 249 0.10 -7.88 15.36
C GLN A 249 -1.09 -7.41 16.21
N GLY A 250 -2.02 -8.31 16.54
CA GLY A 250 -3.15 -8.01 17.41
C GLY A 250 -4.27 -7.22 16.75
N TYR A 251 -4.37 -7.22 15.42
CA TYR A 251 -5.54 -6.73 14.70
C TYR A 251 -6.52 -7.87 14.39
N THR A 252 -7.76 -7.51 14.10
CA THR A 252 -8.77 -8.37 13.50
C THR A 252 -9.06 -7.87 12.09
N VAL A 253 -9.32 -8.81 11.18
CA VAL A 253 -9.81 -8.56 9.83
C VAL A 253 -11.21 -9.16 9.77
N GLU A 254 -12.22 -8.32 9.64
CA GLU A 254 -13.62 -8.74 9.70
C GLU A 254 -14.28 -8.59 8.34
N ILE A 255 -14.78 -9.70 7.79
CA ILE A 255 -15.50 -9.74 6.53
C ILE A 255 -17.00 -9.57 6.78
N TYR A 256 -17.61 -8.67 6.02
CA TYR A 256 -19.06 -8.44 6.01
C TYR A 256 -19.59 -8.58 4.59
N HIS A 257 -20.12 -9.75 4.25
CA HIS A 257 -20.91 -9.92 3.03
C HIS A 257 -22.24 -9.16 3.15
N ILE A 258 -22.54 -8.30 2.17
CA ILE A 258 -23.72 -7.42 2.22
C ILE A 258 -24.87 -8.09 1.47
N ASP A 259 -25.47 -9.08 2.13
CA ASP A 259 -26.70 -9.75 1.68
C ASP A 259 -27.92 -8.82 1.96
N PRO A 260 -28.61 -8.29 0.94
CA PRO A 260 -29.75 -7.39 1.12
C PRO A 260 -30.89 -7.99 1.95
N ALA A 261 -30.98 -9.33 2.06
CA ALA A 261 -31.99 -9.99 2.88
C ALA A 261 -31.64 -9.97 4.39
N LYS A 262 -30.37 -9.73 4.74
CA LYS A 262 -29.86 -9.78 6.12
C LYS A 262 -29.39 -8.44 6.65
N ILE A 263 -28.80 -7.61 5.78
CA ILE A 263 -28.24 -6.32 6.16
C ILE A 263 -28.75 -5.22 5.22
N ASP A 264 -29.45 -4.24 5.79
CA ASP A 264 -30.03 -3.14 5.06
C ASP A 264 -29.03 -1.99 4.84
N LYS A 265 -29.41 -1.06 3.95
CA LYS A 265 -28.60 0.12 3.62
C LYS A 265 -28.21 0.97 4.83
N TYR A 266 -29.06 1.04 5.86
CA TYR A 266 -28.80 1.87 7.04
C TYR A 266 -27.73 1.22 7.93
N THR A 267 -27.82 -0.10 8.10
CA THR A 267 -26.88 -0.91 8.86
C THR A 267 -25.53 -0.96 8.15
N THR A 268 -25.49 -1.19 6.83
CA THR A 268 -24.25 -1.11 6.03
C THR A 268 -23.60 0.26 6.14
N LYS A 269 -24.38 1.36 6.00
CA LYS A 269 -23.84 2.71 6.18
C LYS A 269 -23.24 2.90 7.57
N LYS A 270 -23.98 2.51 8.62
CA LYS A 270 -23.53 2.67 10.00
C LYS A 270 -22.23 1.90 10.23
N LEU A 271 -22.17 0.66 9.76
CA LEU A 271 -20.99 -0.20 9.84
C LEU A 271 -19.74 0.46 9.23
N ILE A 272 -19.83 0.91 7.97
CA ILE A 272 -18.71 1.55 7.26
C ILE A 272 -18.35 2.88 7.94
N ARG A 273 -19.35 3.71 8.28
CA ARG A 273 -19.13 4.99 8.93
C ARG A 273 -18.41 4.85 10.26
N ASP A 274 -18.89 3.96 11.13
CA ASP A 274 -18.34 3.82 12.48
C ASP A 274 -16.88 3.35 12.41
N ALA A 275 -16.50 2.55 11.41
CA ALA A 275 -15.10 2.20 11.15
C ALA A 275 -14.27 3.37 10.59
N VAL A 276 -14.78 4.15 9.63
CA VAL A 276 -14.07 5.34 9.09
C VAL A 276 -13.88 6.45 10.14
N LEU A 277 -14.72 6.48 11.18
CA LEU A 277 -14.57 7.40 12.31
C LEU A 277 -13.57 6.92 13.36
N ASP A 278 -13.19 5.64 13.38
CA ASP A 278 -12.18 5.11 14.28
C ASP A 278 -10.77 5.31 13.67
N PRO A 279 -9.90 6.12 14.28
CA PRO A 279 -8.56 6.41 13.74
C PRO A 279 -7.63 5.18 13.66
N LYS A 280 -7.99 4.07 14.32
CA LYS A 280 -7.23 2.82 14.30
C LYS A 280 -7.83 1.76 13.37
N ALA A 281 -9.00 2.01 12.80
CA ALA A 281 -9.64 1.08 11.88
C ALA A 281 -9.41 1.52 10.43
N ARG A 282 -9.50 0.59 9.48
CA ARG A 282 -9.59 0.90 8.05
C ARG A 282 -10.68 0.09 7.41
N VAL A 283 -11.25 0.63 6.34
CA VAL A 283 -12.28 -0.03 5.56
C VAL A 283 -11.79 -0.25 4.13
N MET A 284 -11.92 -1.48 3.68
CA MET A 284 -11.73 -1.89 2.29
C MET A 284 -13.04 -2.45 1.77
N ILE A 285 -13.42 -2.11 0.54
CA ILE A 285 -14.68 -2.55 -0.05
C ILE A 285 -14.42 -3.37 -1.30
N ASN A 286 -15.25 -4.37 -1.52
CA ASN A 286 -15.46 -5.02 -2.81
C ASN A 286 -16.82 -4.57 -3.33
N TYR A 287 -16.85 -3.96 -4.51
CA TYR A 287 -18.07 -3.36 -5.04
C TYR A 287 -18.15 -3.52 -6.55
N ASP A 288 -19.39 -3.53 -7.05
CA ASP A 288 -19.67 -3.45 -8.47
C ASP A 288 -19.65 -1.99 -8.95
N ARG A 289 -18.80 -1.68 -9.93
CA ARG A 289 -18.62 -0.33 -10.46
C ARG A 289 -19.89 0.22 -11.11
N GLY A 290 -20.57 -0.56 -11.95
CA GLY A 290 -21.80 -0.10 -12.62
C GLY A 290 -22.93 0.21 -11.65
N ASN A 291 -23.01 -0.52 -10.54
CA ASN A 291 -24.01 -0.30 -9.50
C ASN A 291 -23.77 0.95 -8.66
N ILE A 292 -22.53 1.45 -8.58
CA ILE A 292 -22.27 2.77 -8.00
C ILE A 292 -22.36 3.91 -9.02
N GLY A 293 -22.44 3.60 -10.32
CA GLY A 293 -22.53 4.55 -11.43
C GLY A 293 -21.23 4.77 -12.22
N GLN A 294 -20.28 3.84 -12.16
CA GLN A 294 -19.03 3.85 -12.94
C GLN A 294 -19.09 2.85 -14.10
N GLY A 295 -19.81 3.18 -15.18
CA GLY A 295 -19.94 2.32 -16.36
C GLY A 295 -21.01 1.24 -16.21
N ASP A 296 -20.83 0.13 -16.92
CA ASP A 296 -21.80 -0.98 -16.95
C ASP A 296 -21.70 -1.86 -15.69
N PRO A 297 -22.80 -2.53 -15.27
CA PRO A 297 -22.77 -3.51 -14.17
C PRO A 297 -21.88 -4.72 -14.49
N GLU A 298 -21.62 -5.53 -13.46
CA GLU A 298 -20.79 -6.75 -13.54
C GLU A 298 -19.28 -6.47 -13.67
N HIS A 299 -18.84 -5.38 -13.05
CA HIS A 299 -17.45 -4.97 -12.98
C HIS A 299 -17.01 -4.82 -11.52
N GLY A 300 -16.60 -5.94 -10.93
CA GLY A 300 -16.06 -5.99 -9.56
C GLY A 300 -14.79 -5.17 -9.41
N HIS A 301 -14.64 -4.51 -8.27
CA HIS A 301 -13.45 -3.73 -7.94
C HIS A 301 -13.20 -3.72 -6.42
N PHE A 302 -11.95 -3.50 -6.05
CA PHE A 302 -11.54 -3.31 -4.66
C PHE A 302 -10.89 -1.95 -4.47
N SER A 303 -11.24 -1.24 -3.40
CA SER A 303 -10.53 -0.04 -2.98
C SER A 303 -10.78 0.28 -1.50
N PRO A 304 -9.88 1.02 -0.84
CA PRO A 304 -10.14 1.52 0.51
C PRO A 304 -11.16 2.67 0.52
N ILE A 305 -11.81 2.88 1.67
CA ILE A 305 -12.57 4.11 1.96
C ILE A 305 -11.67 5.09 2.71
N GLY A 306 -11.50 6.30 2.16
CA GLY A 306 -10.65 7.33 2.77
C GLY A 306 -11.40 8.35 3.62
N ALA A 307 -12.71 8.50 3.44
CA ALA A 307 -13.46 9.51 4.17
C ALA A 307 -14.96 9.24 4.19
N TYR A 308 -15.64 9.89 5.14
CA TYR A 308 -17.10 10.02 5.18
C TYR A 308 -17.49 11.47 5.46
N ASN A 309 -18.41 12.00 4.64
CA ASN A 309 -18.99 13.32 4.81
C ASN A 309 -20.46 13.19 5.24
N TYR A 310 -20.76 13.53 6.50
CA TYR A 310 -22.10 13.39 7.06
C TYR A 310 -23.13 14.30 6.39
N LYS A 311 -22.75 15.53 6.03
CA LYS A 311 -23.68 16.52 5.43
C LYS A 311 -24.15 16.09 4.05
N LYS A 312 -23.27 15.46 3.28
CA LYS A 312 -23.56 14.96 1.92
C LYS A 312 -24.04 13.50 1.92
N ASP A 313 -23.86 12.80 3.04
CA ASP A 313 -24.08 11.37 3.19
C ASP A 313 -23.35 10.56 2.11
N ALA A 314 -22.04 10.78 2.02
CA ALA A 314 -21.18 10.19 0.99
C ALA A 314 -19.87 9.67 1.58
N PHE A 315 -19.35 8.60 0.98
CA PHE A 315 -18.06 8.00 1.28
C PHE A 315 -17.08 8.29 0.16
N LEU A 316 -15.81 8.55 0.49
CA LEU A 316 -14.75 8.72 -0.50
C LEU A 316 -14.08 7.38 -0.77
N ILE A 317 -14.24 6.84 -1.98
CA ILE A 317 -13.50 5.66 -2.44
C ILE A 317 -12.12 6.12 -2.93
N MET A 318 -11.07 5.50 -2.39
CA MET A 318 -9.67 5.73 -2.78
C MET A 318 -9.29 4.78 -3.93
N ASP A 319 -9.82 5.07 -5.13
CA ASP A 319 -9.73 4.16 -6.27
C ASP A 319 -8.28 3.79 -6.65
N VAL A 320 -7.91 2.52 -6.51
CA VAL A 320 -6.56 2.02 -6.85
C VAL A 320 -6.35 1.85 -8.37
N ALA A 321 -7.41 1.89 -9.18
CA ALA A 321 -7.31 1.96 -10.65
C ALA A 321 -7.07 3.41 -11.10
N LYS A 322 -6.01 4.05 -10.60
CA LYS A 322 -5.76 5.50 -10.78
C LYS A 322 -5.62 5.94 -12.25
N TYR A 323 -5.20 5.01 -13.11
CA TYR A 323 -5.15 5.21 -14.56
C TYR A 323 -6.53 5.29 -15.22
N LYS A 324 -7.60 4.86 -14.51
CA LYS A 324 -8.98 4.83 -15.01
C LYS A 324 -9.86 5.88 -14.31
N PHE A 325 -9.79 5.97 -12.98
CA PHE A 325 -10.64 6.87 -12.19
C PHE A 325 -9.88 7.57 -11.07
N PRO A 326 -10.12 8.89 -10.84
CA PRO A 326 -9.75 9.55 -9.60
C PRO A 326 -10.54 8.99 -8.40
N PRO A 327 -10.12 9.27 -7.15
CA PRO A 327 -10.97 9.06 -5.98
C PRO A 327 -12.32 9.72 -6.16
N VAL A 328 -13.36 9.14 -5.56
CA VAL A 328 -14.72 9.56 -5.84
C VAL A 328 -15.58 9.55 -4.59
N TRP A 329 -16.26 10.66 -4.35
CA TRP A 329 -17.34 10.73 -3.38
C TRP A 329 -18.57 10.01 -3.95
N VAL A 330 -18.92 8.91 -3.29
CA VAL A 330 -20.06 8.05 -3.62
C VAL A 330 -21.13 8.24 -2.54
N PRO A 331 -22.36 8.63 -2.93
CA PRO A 331 -23.49 8.66 -2.02
C PRO A 331 -23.67 7.31 -1.31
N SER A 332 -23.99 7.32 -0.01
CA SER A 332 -24.09 6.11 0.81
C SER A 332 -25.04 5.05 0.22
N ALA A 333 -26.14 5.49 -0.39
CA ALA A 333 -27.10 4.63 -1.06
C ALA A 333 -26.51 3.97 -2.32
N ASN A 334 -25.76 4.72 -3.14
CA ASN A 334 -25.07 4.17 -4.30
C ASN A 334 -24.03 3.14 -3.86
N LEU A 335 -23.24 3.46 -2.83
CA LEU A 335 -22.23 2.54 -2.29
C LEU A 335 -22.87 1.22 -1.86
N TYR A 336 -23.99 1.28 -1.13
CA TYR A 336 -24.76 0.10 -0.75
C TYR A 336 -25.13 -0.77 -1.96
N TYR A 337 -25.67 -0.17 -3.02
CA TYR A 337 -26.04 -0.94 -4.23
C TYR A 337 -24.84 -1.59 -4.93
N GLY A 338 -23.64 -1.01 -4.80
CA GLY A 338 -22.40 -1.59 -5.32
C GLY A 338 -21.91 -2.78 -4.50
N VAL A 339 -21.85 -2.62 -3.17
CA VAL A 339 -21.34 -3.66 -2.26
C VAL A 339 -22.34 -4.79 -2.01
N SER A 340 -23.63 -4.62 -2.34
CA SER A 340 -24.68 -5.60 -2.10
C SER A 340 -25.00 -6.46 -3.34
N THR A 341 -24.09 -6.54 -4.30
CA THR A 341 -24.23 -7.36 -5.51
C THR A 341 -23.67 -8.76 -5.29
N ILE A 342 -24.06 -9.71 -6.14
CA ILE A 342 -23.46 -11.05 -6.15
C ILE A 342 -22.19 -11.00 -7.01
N ASP A 343 -21.09 -11.48 -6.44
CA ASP A 343 -19.91 -11.88 -7.19
C ASP A 343 -20.07 -13.34 -7.61
N ASN A 344 -20.04 -13.58 -8.92
CA ASN A 344 -20.24 -14.90 -9.49
C ASN A 344 -19.03 -15.82 -9.26
N CYS A 345 -17.89 -15.27 -8.84
CA CYS A 345 -16.71 -16.05 -8.48
C CYS A 345 -16.06 -15.59 -7.17
N ALA A 346 -16.82 -15.69 -6.08
CA ALA A 346 -16.32 -15.37 -4.73
C ALA A 346 -15.84 -16.57 -3.91
N GLY A 347 -16.27 -17.80 -4.22
CA GLY A 347 -16.05 -18.95 -3.34
C GLY A 347 -14.99 -19.95 -3.76
N PHE A 348 -14.03 -19.60 -4.63
CA PHE A 348 -12.90 -20.52 -4.87
C PHE A 348 -11.82 -20.30 -3.82
N GLU A 349 -11.26 -21.38 -3.29
CA GLU A 349 -10.16 -21.36 -2.32
C GLU A 349 -8.88 -21.94 -2.95
N TYR A 350 -7.78 -21.20 -2.85
CA TYR A 350 -6.46 -21.73 -3.11
C TYR A 350 -6.01 -22.57 -1.90
N PRO A 351 -5.29 -23.70 -2.06
CA PRO A 351 -4.86 -24.34 -3.30
C PRO A 351 -5.78 -25.48 -3.78
N GLN A 352 -7.10 -25.43 -3.55
CA GLN A 352 -7.96 -26.59 -3.86
C GLN A 352 -8.18 -26.77 -5.37
N ASP A 353 -7.93 -28.00 -5.85
CA ASP A 353 -8.12 -28.64 -7.18
C ASP A 353 -8.91 -27.89 -8.27
N ALA A 354 -8.40 -26.73 -8.70
CA ALA A 354 -8.89 -26.08 -9.90
C ALA A 354 -8.23 -26.69 -11.14
N ARG A 355 -9.05 -27.15 -12.09
CA ARG A 355 -8.61 -27.70 -13.37
C ARG A 355 -8.42 -26.58 -14.40
N VAL A 356 -7.70 -25.54 -14.04
CA VAL A 356 -7.29 -24.53 -15.03
C VAL A 356 -6.21 -25.18 -15.91
N THR A 357 -6.49 -25.24 -17.19
CA THR A 357 -5.62 -25.86 -18.19
C THR A 357 -4.86 -24.77 -18.95
N GLU A 358 -3.69 -25.12 -19.51
CA GLU A 358 -2.96 -24.23 -20.42
C GLU A 358 -3.83 -23.73 -21.59
N GLU A 359 -4.85 -24.52 -22.00
CA GLU A 359 -5.84 -24.13 -23.01
C GLU A 359 -6.71 -22.95 -22.55
N LEU A 360 -7.22 -22.99 -21.31
CA LEU A 360 -8.02 -21.89 -20.73
C LEU A 360 -7.18 -20.62 -20.53
N GLU A 361 -5.90 -20.78 -20.19
CA GLU A 361 -4.95 -19.69 -20.03
C GLU A 361 -4.60 -19.00 -21.35
N ALA A 362 -4.57 -19.75 -22.45
CA ALA A 362 -4.25 -19.24 -23.77
C ALA A 362 -5.43 -18.51 -24.45
N GLU A 363 -6.64 -18.54 -23.87
CA GLU A 363 -7.81 -17.86 -24.43
C GLU A 363 -7.67 -16.33 -24.41
N ASN A 364 -7.90 -15.69 -25.57
CA ASN A 364 -7.89 -14.24 -25.69
C ASN A 364 -8.99 -13.75 -26.66
N PRO A 365 -10.05 -13.06 -26.18
CA PRO A 365 -10.32 -12.74 -24.78
C PRO A 365 -10.72 -13.98 -23.97
N PRO A 366 -10.51 -14.00 -22.65
CA PRO A 366 -10.88 -15.12 -21.79
C PRO A 366 -12.39 -15.38 -21.81
N ASN A 367 -12.80 -16.65 -21.87
CA ASN A 367 -14.20 -17.02 -21.67
C ASN A 367 -14.49 -17.19 -20.19
N PHE A 368 -14.99 -16.13 -19.54
CA PHE A 368 -15.26 -16.14 -18.09
C PHE A 368 -16.20 -17.25 -17.62
N THR A 369 -17.11 -17.76 -18.48
CA THR A 369 -17.98 -18.89 -18.10
C THR A 369 -17.16 -20.17 -17.90
N ARG A 370 -16.27 -20.49 -18.83
CA ARG A 370 -15.39 -21.67 -18.71
C ARG A 370 -14.42 -21.52 -17.53
N TRP A 371 -13.90 -20.31 -17.32
CA TRP A 371 -13.07 -19.99 -16.15
C TRP A 371 -13.83 -20.24 -14.85
N TYR A 372 -15.09 -19.80 -14.75
CA TYR A 372 -15.88 -19.99 -13.54
C TYR A 372 -16.19 -21.46 -13.26
N GLU A 373 -16.47 -22.24 -14.30
CA GLU A 373 -16.66 -23.69 -14.19
C GLU A 373 -15.37 -24.40 -13.76
N ALA A 374 -14.23 -24.05 -14.35
CA ALA A 374 -12.94 -24.67 -14.06
C ALA A 374 -12.45 -24.39 -12.63
N LEU A 375 -12.74 -23.19 -12.13
CA LEU A 375 -12.46 -22.76 -10.75
C LEU A 375 -13.51 -23.23 -9.74
N GLN A 376 -14.62 -23.84 -10.19
CA GLN A 376 -15.77 -24.21 -9.35
C GLN A 376 -16.25 -23.02 -8.51
N CYS A 377 -16.34 -21.85 -9.14
CA CYS A 377 -16.72 -20.61 -8.50
C CYS A 377 -18.08 -20.72 -7.80
N GLU A 378 -18.13 -20.44 -6.51
CA GLU A 378 -19.40 -20.26 -5.80
C GLU A 378 -19.79 -18.78 -5.76
N PRO A 379 -21.02 -18.43 -6.17
CA PRO A 379 -21.51 -17.06 -6.05
C PRO A 379 -21.70 -16.66 -4.59
N LYS A 380 -21.16 -15.51 -4.20
CA LYS A 380 -21.40 -14.90 -2.87
C LYS A 380 -21.66 -13.41 -3.01
N TYR A 381 -22.30 -12.81 -2.02
CA TYR A 381 -22.43 -11.36 -2.00
C TYR A 381 -21.07 -10.69 -1.86
N ARG A 382 -20.87 -9.57 -2.55
CA ARG A 382 -19.76 -8.66 -2.29
C ARG A 382 -19.88 -8.07 -0.90
N GLY A 383 -18.93 -7.21 -0.53
CA GLY A 383 -19.04 -6.56 0.76
C GLY A 383 -17.86 -5.73 1.21
N VAL A 384 -17.64 -5.77 2.51
CA VAL A 384 -16.76 -4.85 3.22
C VAL A 384 -15.81 -5.65 4.10
N ILE A 385 -14.53 -5.29 4.07
CA ILE A 385 -13.52 -5.72 5.04
C ILE A 385 -13.26 -4.55 5.98
N ILE A 386 -13.33 -4.80 7.28
CA ILE A 386 -12.96 -3.84 8.32
C ILE A 386 -11.78 -4.43 9.09
N VAL A 387 -10.68 -3.69 9.12
CA VAL A 387 -9.53 -4.02 9.96
C VAL A 387 -9.49 -3.08 11.15
N LYS A 388 -9.23 -3.62 12.35
CA LYS A 388 -9.15 -2.83 13.60
C LYS A 388 -8.39 -3.59 14.69
N PRO A 389 -7.91 -2.93 15.76
CA PRO A 389 -7.28 -3.64 16.88
C PRO A 389 -8.23 -4.64 17.54
N ARG A 390 -7.70 -5.79 17.94
CA ARG A 390 -8.41 -6.77 18.76
C ARG A 390 -8.73 -6.14 20.12
N LYS A 391 -9.97 -6.31 20.57
CA LYS A 391 -10.45 -5.79 21.86
C LYS A 391 -9.85 -6.51 23.05
#